data_AF-A0A0V0GSG8-F1
#
_entry.id   AF-A0A0V0GSG8-F1
#
_cell.length_a   1.000
_cell.length_b   1.000
_cell.length_c   1.000
_cell.angle_alpha   90.00
_cell.angle_beta   90.00
_cell.angle_gamma   90.00
#
_symmetry.space_group_name_H-M   'P 1'
#
loop_
_entity.id
_entity.type
_entity.pdbx_description
1 polymer ?
#
loop_
_entity_poly.entity_id
_entity_poly.type
_entity_poly.pdbx_seq_one_letter_code
_entity_poly.pdbx_strand_id
1 'polypeptide(L)' 'MKIKGSKTGWLPMKRNWGQKWEISQQLIGQSLSFQVQTSDGKWVQSDNVAPANWQFGQTFEAKNNF' A
#
# COMPACT_ATOMS: atom_id res chain seq x y z
N MET A 1 -6.27 -4.69 -4.33
CA MET A 1 -5.48 -3.82 -3.42
C MET A 1 -5.12 -2.53 -4.16
N LYS A 2 -5.01 -1.41 -3.45
CA LYS A 2 -4.53 -0.14 -4.00
C LYS A 2 -3.42 0.43 -3.11
N ILE A 3 -2.54 1.22 -3.71
CA ILE A 3 -1.45 1.93 -3.05
C ILE A 3 -1.46 3.39 -3.49
N LYS A 4 -1.04 4.28 -2.61
CA LYS A 4 -0.90 5.71 -2.90
C LYS A 4 0.40 6.22 -2.30
N GLY A 5 1.19 6.96 -3.09
CA GLY A 5 2.28 7.79 -2.59
C GLY A 5 1.77 9.15 -2.13
N SER A 6 2.48 9.85 -1.24
CA SER A 6 2.10 11.20 -0.80
C SER A 6 1.89 12.22 -1.92
N LYS A 7 2.41 11.97 -3.13
CA LYS A 7 2.27 12.83 -4.31
C LYS A 7 1.45 12.19 -5.43
N THR A 8 0.74 11.09 -5.18
CA THR A 8 -0.08 10.38 -6.18
C THR A 8 -1.54 10.26 -5.76
N GLY A 9 -2.40 9.86 -6.70
CA GLY A 9 -3.70 9.26 -6.39
C GLY A 9 -3.59 7.78 -6.03
N TRP A 10 -4.72 7.14 -5.74
CA TRP A 10 -4.80 5.69 -5.51
C TRP A 10 -4.55 4.93 -6.82
N LEU A 11 -3.52 4.09 -6.82
CA LEU A 11 -3.12 3.25 -7.94
C LEU A 11 -3.48 1.79 -7.65
N PRO A 12 -4.05 1.05 -8.62
CA PRO A 12 -4.29 -0.38 -8.45
C PRO A 12 -2.97 -1.13 -8.41
N MET A 13 -2.84 -2.06 -7.46
CA MET A 13 -1.74 -3.02 -7.45
C MET A 13 -2.13 -4.28 -8.22
N LYS A 14 -1.16 -4.90 -8.89
CA LYS A 14 -1.34 -6.18 -9.58
C LYS A 14 -1.12 -7.33 -8.60
N ARG A 15 -2.02 -8.32 -8.59
CA ARG A 15 -1.82 -9.56 -7.82
C ARG A 15 -0.89 -10.47 -8.60
N ASN A 16 0.19 -10.91 -7.97
CA ASN A 16 1.09 -11.90 -8.56
C ASN A 16 0.67 -13.31 -8.18
N TRP A 17 0.67 -13.61 -6.88
CA TRP A 17 0.32 -14.91 -6.33
C TRP A 17 0.00 -14.77 -4.85
N GLY A 18 -0.88 -15.62 -4.31
CA GLY A 18 -1.23 -15.60 -2.89
C GLY A 18 -1.65 -14.21 -2.41
N GLN A 19 -1.02 -13.72 -1.34
CA GLN A 19 -1.19 -12.36 -0.83
C GLN A 19 -0.09 -11.38 -1.31
N LYS A 20 0.66 -11.73 -2.36
CA LYS A 20 1.69 -10.87 -2.96
C LYS A 20 1.07 -9.97 -4.03
N TRP A 21 1.19 -8.67 -3.81
CA TRP A 21 0.77 -7.61 -4.73
C TRP A 21 1.97 -6.74 -5.10
N GLU A 22 2.05 -6.31 -6.35
CA GLU A 22 3.13 -5.45 -6.86
C GLU A 22 2.60 -4.22 -7.59
N ILE A 23 3.46 -3.21 -7.71
CA ILE A 23 3.21 -2.02 -8.51
C ILE A 23 4.50 -1.61 -9.24
N SER A 24 4.38 -1.09 -10.46
CA SER A 24 5.52 -0.70 -11.31
C SER A 24 5.81 0.81 -11.26
N GLN A 25 4.97 1.60 -10.61
CA GLN A 25 5.15 3.04 -10.45
C GLN A 25 6.25 3.36 -9.42
N GLN A 26 7.10 4.34 -9.73
CA GLN A 26 8.14 4.82 -8.83
C GLN A 26 7.52 5.62 -7.68
N LEU A 27 7.53 5.05 -6.47
CA LEU A 27 7.03 5.68 -5.24
C LEU A 27 8.13 5.94 -4.20
N ILE A 28 9.40 5.74 -4.58
CA ILE A 28 10.56 6.03 -3.73
C ILE A 28 10.55 7.53 -3.36
N GLY A 29 10.85 7.84 -2.09
CA GLY A 29 10.82 9.21 -1.59
C GLY A 29 9.42 9.73 -1.25
N GLN A 30 8.41 8.86 -1.27
CA GLN A 30 7.02 9.18 -0.89
C GLN A 30 6.57 8.26 0.23
N SER A 31 5.81 8.77 1.18
CA SER A 31 5.13 7.89 2.15
C SER A 31 4.07 7.07 1.43
N LEU A 32 3.88 5.83 1.88
CA LEU A 32 2.99 4.87 1.25
C LEU A 32 1.73 4.66 2.10
N SER A 33 0.58 4.88 1.50
CA SER A 33 -0.73 4.49 2.02
C SER A 33 -1.25 3.28 1.25
N PHE A 34 -2.05 2.44 1.91
CA PHE A 34 -2.62 1.23 1.34
C PHE A 34 -4.13 1.19 1.53
N GLN A 35 -4.82 0.61 0.55
CA GLN A 35 -6.25 0.30 0.60
C GLN A 35 -6.45 -1.18 0.27
N VAL A 36 -7.10 -1.89 1.19
CA VAL A 36 -7.42 -3.31 1.08
C VAL A 36 -8.93 -3.46 1.05
N GLN A 37 -9.44 -4.31 0.16
CA GLN A 37 -10.85 -4.67 0.15
C GLN A 37 -11.02 -5.93 0.99
N THR A 38 -11.88 -5.87 1.99
CA THR A 38 -12.26 -6.99 2.85
C THR A 38 -13.24 -7.90 2.11
N SER A 39 -13.42 -9.13 2.60
CA SER A 39 -14.32 -10.12 1.99
C SER A 39 -15.79 -9.69 1.95
N ASP A 40 -16.20 -8.81 2.87
CA ASP A 40 -17.53 -8.16 2.89
C ASP A 40 -17.65 -7.01 1.88
N GLY A 41 -16.64 -6.80 1.04
CA GLY A 41 -16.64 -5.81 -0.04
C GLY A 41 -16.26 -4.39 0.39
N LYS A 42 -16.05 -4.15 1.70
CA LYS A 42 -15.65 -2.83 2.21
C LYS A 42 -14.17 -2.55 1.94
N TRP A 43 -13.82 -1.26 1.91
CA TRP A 43 -12.42 -0.83 1.80
C TRP A 43 -11.91 -0.36 3.16
N VAL A 44 -10.77 -0.91 3.57
CA VAL A 44 -10.00 -0.44 4.72
C VAL A 44 -8.79 0.33 4.20
N GLN A 45 -8.63 1.56 4.68
CA GLN A 45 -7.54 2.45 4.33
C GLN A 45 -6.57 2.55 5.50
N SER A 46 -5.28 2.45 5.20
CA SER A 46 -4.18 2.68 6.14
C SER A 46 -3.25 3.73 5.54
N ASP A 47 -3.17 4.89 6.17
CA ASP A 47 -2.40 6.02 5.65
C ASP A 47 -0.98 6.08 6.18
N ASN A 48 -0.03 6.43 5.29
CA ASN A 48 1.39 6.65 5.62
C ASN A 48 2.01 5.50 6.43
N VAL A 49 1.67 4.25 6.08
CA VAL A 49 2.19 3.03 6.72
C VAL A 49 3.70 2.95 6.59
N ALA A 50 4.25 3.30 5.42
CA ALA A 50 5.68 3.48 5.24
C ALA A 50 6.01 4.99 5.13
N PRO A 51 7.01 5.51 5.87
CA PRO A 51 7.44 6.90 5.79
C PRO A 51 8.23 7.15 4.50
N ALA A 52 8.39 8.42 4.08
CA ALA A 52 9.00 8.77 2.79
C ALA A 52 10.45 8.27 2.58
N ASN A 53 11.16 7.93 3.65
CA ASN A 53 12.52 7.38 3.63
C ASN A 53 12.57 5.84 3.61
N TRP A 54 11.44 5.16 3.38
CA TRP A 54 11.40 3.70 3.24
C TRP A 54 12.37 3.19 2.16
N GLN A 55 12.86 1.98 2.36
CA GLN A 55 13.77 1.27 1.46
C GLN A 55 13.24 -0.13 1.16
N PHE A 56 13.71 -0.71 0.05
CA PHE A 56 13.40 -2.10 -0.27
C PHE A 56 13.92 -3.05 0.81
N GLY A 57 13.19 -4.14 1.05
CA GLY A 57 13.54 -5.14 2.06
C GLY A 57 13.09 -4.81 3.48
N GLN A 58 12.45 -3.65 3.71
CA GLN A 58 11.87 -3.29 5.00
C GLN A 58 10.43 -3.79 5.14
N THR A 59 10.01 -3.99 6.39
CA THR A 59 8.63 -4.34 6.76
C THR A 59 8.03 -3.18 7.56
N PHE A 60 6.78 -2.85 7.23
CA PHE A 60 6.00 -1.82 7.91
C PHE A 60 4.64 -2.39 8.29
N GLU A 61 4.12 -1.99 9.43
CA GLU A 61 2.83 -2.44 9.95
C GLU A 61 1.89 -1.23 10.10
N ALA A 62 0.66 -1.38 9.65
CA ALA A 62 -0.37 -0.37 9.85
C ALA A 62 -0.93 -0.46 11.27
N LYS A 63 -1.31 0.67 11.86
CA LYS A 63 -1.93 0.69 13.20
C LYS A 63 -3.32 0.05 13.26
N ASN A 64 -3.97 -0.10 12.10
CA ASN A 64 -5.33 -0.63 12.00
C ASN A 64 -5.27 -2.09 11.52
N ASN A 65 -5.64 -3.01 12.41
CA ASN A 65 -5.89 -4.40 12.07
C ASN A 65 -7.35 -4.58 11.63
N PHE A 66 -7.58 -5.37 10.59
CA PHE A 66 -8.89 -5.60 9.96
C PHE A 66 -9.10 -7.08 9.64
#